data_AF-A0ABD3W223-F1
#
_entry.id   AF-A0ABD3W223-F1
#
_cell.length_a   1.000
_cell.length_b   1.000
_cell.length_c   1.000
_cell.angle_alpha   90.00
_cell.angle_beta   90.00
_cell.angle_gamma   90.00
#
_symmetry.space_group_name_H-M   'P 1'
#
loop_
_entity.id
_entity.type
_entity.pdbx_description
1 polymer ?
#
loop_
_entity_poly.entity_id
_entity_poly.type
_entity_poly.pdbx_seq_one_letter_code
_entity_poly.pdbx_strand_id
1 'polypeptide(L)'
;MDYIKLKTFTAVNKFLTYFRWRRNVCATLWQEAKKTCASCEGQCEFIGKNICARIDDGTIELTKALQEVIDFADFHSTKDVYLAWMSLHLALGLCYTYHEESRHVVRKILYRLLWFSRGIDIGIFLRDLIEFGENEERLENNASLAKSMYFLKVCAGFRLNLKQNELGEKIFDGWTNLFPKPNPAENGICYYLDLPINFHPLLIGRLQTSATFEASRDGSSALLTACQSLKPRAVLLLLRYGASPVGNPLKYLLYQLGGMRILTTKTSFSVMNNPIRLVQLCLEYCLRATSHIRLLFDEQRFTVPHVDDVYNVTSDVISYIPEDRYLSPASLKHLCRCSIRQYMLECDSLPDGIYELEIAYTLKPYLDLEE
;
A
#
# COMPACT_ATOMS: atom_id res chain seq x y z
N MET A 1 -35.72 17.79 12.23
CA MET A 1 -35.29 17.44 13.61
C MET A 1 -33.93 16.73 13.63
N ASP A 2 -33.46 16.13 12.54
CA ASP A 2 -32.21 15.36 12.50
C ASP A 2 -30.93 16.21 12.47
N TYR A 3 -30.99 17.45 11.99
CA TYR A 3 -29.84 18.36 11.96
C TYR A 3 -29.38 18.82 13.36
N ILE A 4 -30.30 18.87 14.33
CA ILE A 4 -30.02 19.25 15.72
C ILE A 4 -29.38 18.08 16.49
N LYS A 5 -29.79 16.83 16.18
CA LYS A 5 -29.18 15.61 16.73
C LYS A 5 -27.73 15.42 16.26
N LEU A 6 -27.44 15.74 14.99
CA LEU A 6 -26.08 15.63 14.45
C LEU A 6 -25.09 16.61 15.13
N LYS A 7 -25.51 17.88 15.32
CA LYS A 7 -24.68 18.91 15.98
C LYS A 7 -24.47 18.65 17.48
N THR A 8 -25.48 18.14 18.17
CA THR A 8 -25.35 17.78 19.59
C THR A 8 -24.45 16.57 19.78
N PHE A 9 -24.50 15.58 18.88
CA PHE A 9 -23.59 14.44 18.89
C PHE A 9 -22.12 14.85 18.65
N THR A 10 -21.86 15.77 17.72
CA THR A 10 -20.49 16.29 17.48
C THR A 10 -19.97 17.12 18.65
N ALA A 11 -20.83 17.89 19.33
CA ALA A 11 -20.44 18.69 20.49
C ALA A 11 -20.12 17.82 21.72
N VAL A 12 -20.92 16.79 21.99
CA VAL A 12 -20.69 15.84 23.10
C VAL A 12 -19.42 15.03 22.87
N ASN A 13 -19.15 14.59 21.63
CA ASN A 13 -17.89 13.91 21.30
C ASN A 13 -16.68 14.84 21.48
N LYS A 14 -16.73 16.08 20.97
CA LYS A 14 -15.63 17.06 21.19
C LYS A 14 -15.38 17.35 22.67
N PHE A 15 -16.44 17.39 23.48
CA PHE A 15 -16.35 17.64 24.92
C PHE A 15 -15.73 16.46 25.67
N LEU A 16 -16.12 15.22 25.35
CA LEU A 16 -15.50 14.00 25.90
C LEU A 16 -14.05 13.84 25.46
N THR A 17 -13.73 14.13 24.20
CA THR A 17 -12.35 14.14 23.68
C THR A 17 -11.49 15.18 24.42
N TYR A 18 -12.03 16.37 24.71
CA TYR A 18 -11.32 17.40 25.47
C TYR A 18 -11.00 16.99 26.92
N PHE A 19 -11.95 16.35 27.62
CA PHE A 19 -11.72 15.88 28.99
C PHE A 19 -10.77 14.68 29.06
N ARG A 20 -10.81 13.77 28.08
CA ARG A 20 -9.81 12.71 27.91
C ARG A 20 -8.43 13.34 27.66
N TRP A 21 -8.33 14.25 26.69
CA TRP A 21 -7.10 14.96 26.35
C TRP A 21 -6.42 15.64 27.53
N ARG A 22 -7.18 16.35 28.39
CA ARG A 22 -6.61 17.09 29.54
C ARG A 22 -6.01 16.19 30.62
N ARG A 23 -6.30 14.89 30.61
CA ARG A 23 -5.72 13.87 31.50
C ARG A 23 -4.64 13.01 30.82
N ASN A 24 -4.36 13.22 29.54
CA ASN A 24 -3.44 12.38 28.76
C ASN A 24 -1.97 12.78 28.98
N VAL A 25 -1.10 11.77 28.97
CA VAL A 25 0.35 11.90 29.07
C VAL A 25 0.89 12.79 27.94
N CYS A 26 0.36 12.62 26.72
CA CYS A 26 0.73 13.43 25.55
C CYS A 26 0.52 14.94 25.76
N ALA A 27 -0.53 15.35 26.49
CA ALA A 27 -0.79 16.77 26.73
C ALA A 27 0.23 17.39 27.68
N THR A 28 0.61 16.67 28.74
CA THR A 28 1.67 17.11 29.67
C THR A 28 3.02 17.17 28.96
N LEU A 29 3.39 16.10 28.24
CA LEU A 29 4.64 16.05 27.48
C LEU A 29 4.70 17.14 26.40
N TRP A 30 3.58 17.48 25.78
CA TRP A 30 3.52 18.57 24.80
C TRP A 30 3.81 19.94 25.42
N GLN A 31 3.29 20.22 26.63
CA GLN A 31 3.59 21.47 27.33
C GLN A 31 5.06 21.57 27.74
N GLU A 32 5.68 20.44 28.07
CA GLU A 32 7.12 20.35 28.35
C GLU A 32 7.92 20.55 27.05
N ALA A 33 7.57 19.84 25.99
CA ALA A 33 8.21 19.92 24.68
C ALA A 33 8.20 21.35 24.13
N LYS A 34 7.10 22.10 24.30
CA LYS A 34 7.01 23.51 23.89
C LYS A 34 8.01 24.43 24.60
N LYS A 35 8.47 24.07 25.80
CA LYS A 35 9.48 24.85 26.54
C LYS A 35 10.90 24.51 26.09
N THR A 36 11.13 23.29 25.63
CA THR A 36 12.47 22.76 25.35
C THR A 36 12.81 22.72 23.85
N CYS A 37 11.82 22.67 22.98
CA CYS A 37 12.00 22.42 21.55
C CYS A 37 11.35 23.52 20.71
N ALA A 38 12.12 24.07 19.77
CA ALA A 38 11.68 25.18 18.92
C ALA A 38 10.84 24.75 17.70
N SER A 39 11.04 23.53 17.18
CA SER A 39 10.30 23.00 16.03
C SER A 39 9.26 21.96 16.42
N CYS A 40 8.22 21.80 15.59
CA CYS A 40 7.18 20.79 15.79
C CYS A 40 7.75 19.36 15.70
N GLU A 41 8.72 19.14 14.83
CA GLU A 41 9.44 17.87 14.68
C GLU A 41 10.22 17.55 15.94
N GLY A 42 10.97 18.52 16.48
CA GLY A 42 11.70 18.34 17.75
C GLY A 42 10.76 18.09 18.93
N GLN A 43 9.58 18.73 18.94
CA GLN A 43 8.56 18.48 19.95
C GLN A 43 7.97 17.06 19.83
N CYS A 44 7.68 16.58 18.62
CA CYS A 44 7.19 15.22 18.39
C CYS A 44 8.24 14.17 18.74
N GLU A 45 9.51 14.42 18.41
CA GLU A 45 10.63 13.55 18.81
C GLU A 45 10.78 13.49 20.33
N PHE A 46 10.70 14.63 21.01
CA PHE A 46 10.73 14.69 22.48
C PHE A 46 9.58 13.89 23.10
N ILE A 47 8.35 14.07 22.61
CA ILE A 47 7.20 13.30 23.08
C ILE A 47 7.43 11.82 22.83
N GLY A 48 7.86 11.44 21.63
CA GLY A 48 8.10 10.06 21.27
C GLY A 48 9.11 9.38 22.18
N LYS A 49 10.26 10.00 22.43
CA LYS A 49 11.29 9.47 23.35
C LYS A 49 10.73 9.24 24.76
N ASN A 50 9.94 10.19 25.27
CA ASN A 50 9.36 10.07 26.61
C ASN A 50 8.23 9.03 26.67
N ILE A 51 7.45 8.86 25.61
CA ILE A 51 6.46 7.79 25.52
C ILE A 51 7.16 6.43 25.48
N CYS A 52 8.20 6.27 24.66
CA CYS A 52 8.97 5.02 24.61
C CYS A 52 9.54 4.67 25.99
N ALA A 53 10.19 5.62 26.68
CA ALA A 53 10.73 5.38 28.02
C ALA A 53 9.66 4.89 29.01
N ARG A 54 8.44 5.43 28.93
CA ARG A 54 7.30 5.01 29.79
C ARG A 54 6.69 3.67 29.39
N ILE A 55 6.84 3.25 28.13
CA ILE A 55 6.44 1.90 27.70
C ILE A 55 7.49 0.92 28.20
N ASP A 56 8.77 1.24 28.03
CA ASP A 56 9.90 0.40 28.41
C ASP A 56 9.97 0.16 29.92
N ASP A 57 9.60 1.16 30.75
CA ASP A 57 9.54 1.04 32.21
C ASP A 57 8.21 0.46 32.74
N GLY A 58 7.25 0.17 31.86
CA GLY A 58 5.94 -0.39 32.19
C GLY A 58 4.94 0.61 32.79
N THR A 59 5.25 1.91 32.80
CA THR A 59 4.34 2.96 33.29
C THR A 59 3.09 3.12 32.41
N ILE A 60 3.19 2.86 31.11
CA ILE A 60 2.06 2.90 30.18
C ILE A 60 2.10 1.73 29.19
N GLU A 61 0.95 1.11 28.94
CA GLU A 61 0.81 0.10 27.88
C GLU A 61 0.83 0.75 26.48
N LEU A 62 1.39 0.05 25.49
CA LEU A 62 1.45 0.52 24.09
C LEU A 62 0.07 0.90 23.54
N THR A 63 -0.94 0.06 23.76
CA THR A 63 -2.32 0.29 23.29
C THR A 63 -2.90 1.60 23.83
N LYS A 64 -2.64 1.89 25.11
CA LYS A 64 -3.03 3.13 25.76
C LYS A 64 -2.26 4.32 25.20
N ALA A 65 -0.95 4.20 25.03
CA ALA A 65 -0.11 5.24 24.44
C ALA A 65 -0.58 5.61 23.01
N LEU A 66 -0.82 4.61 22.16
CA LEU A 66 -1.34 4.81 20.81
C LEU A 66 -2.70 5.51 20.81
N GLN A 67 -3.62 5.11 21.70
CA GLN A 67 -4.92 5.77 21.81
C GLN A 67 -4.79 7.23 22.27
N GLU A 68 -3.89 7.53 23.21
CA GLU A 68 -3.64 8.90 23.66
C GLU A 68 -3.05 9.78 22.55
N VAL A 69 -2.17 9.24 21.71
CA VAL A 69 -1.62 9.95 20.53
C VAL A 69 -2.71 10.19 19.48
N ILE A 70 -3.58 9.22 19.22
CA ILE A 70 -4.73 9.39 18.30
C ILE A 70 -5.68 10.47 18.83
N ASP A 71 -6.03 10.43 20.12
CA ASP A 71 -6.90 11.43 20.75
C ASP A 71 -6.26 12.83 20.69
N PHE A 72 -4.94 12.92 20.84
CA PHE A 72 -4.18 14.16 20.70
C PHE A 72 -4.22 14.71 19.28
N ALA A 73 -4.05 13.85 18.26
CA ALA A 73 -4.17 14.23 16.86
C ALA A 73 -5.59 14.70 16.51
N ASP A 74 -6.62 13.96 16.94
CA ASP A 74 -8.02 14.31 16.72
C ASP A 74 -8.37 15.67 17.36
N PHE A 75 -7.83 15.97 18.55
CA PHE A 75 -8.02 17.27 19.21
C PHE A 75 -7.40 18.43 18.41
N HIS A 76 -6.21 18.24 17.84
CA HIS A 76 -5.50 19.28 17.09
C HIS A 76 -5.89 19.37 15.62
N SER A 77 -6.59 18.37 15.07
CA SER A 77 -6.96 18.23 13.66
C SER A 77 -7.57 19.49 13.00
N THR A 78 -8.25 20.35 13.77
CA THR A 78 -8.89 21.57 13.24
C THR A 78 -8.08 22.85 13.44
N LYS A 79 -7.12 22.85 14.37
CA LYS A 79 -6.34 24.04 14.74
C LYS A 79 -4.90 24.00 14.24
N ASP A 80 -4.33 22.80 14.20
CA ASP A 80 -2.93 22.56 13.85
C ASP A 80 -2.83 21.21 13.13
N VAL A 81 -3.14 21.25 11.83
CA VAL A 81 -3.17 20.06 10.96
C VAL A 81 -1.80 19.41 10.87
N TYR A 82 -0.73 20.21 10.82
CA TYR A 82 0.63 19.72 10.74
C TYR A 82 1.02 18.94 12.00
N LEU A 83 0.68 19.46 13.18
CA LEU A 83 0.89 18.75 14.44
C LEU A 83 0.06 17.46 14.53
N ALA A 84 -1.20 17.48 14.09
CA ALA A 84 -2.03 16.27 14.07
C ALA A 84 -1.42 15.20 13.16
N TRP A 85 -0.93 15.60 11.98
CA TRP A 85 -0.22 14.73 11.05
C TRP A 85 1.07 14.14 11.66
N MET A 86 1.92 14.99 12.26
CA MET A 86 3.15 14.54 12.93
C MET A 86 2.87 13.59 14.11
N SER A 87 1.80 13.83 14.86
CA SER A 87 1.39 12.97 15.97
C SER A 87 0.98 11.58 15.48
N LEU A 88 0.30 11.48 14.34
CA LEU A 88 -0.05 10.19 13.75
C LEU A 88 1.18 9.46 13.19
N HIS A 89 2.16 10.19 12.65
CA HIS A 89 3.47 9.63 12.30
C HIS A 89 4.23 9.12 13.51
N LEU A 90 4.10 9.79 14.66
CA LEU A 90 4.62 9.29 15.92
C LEU A 90 3.91 7.98 16.32
N ALA A 91 2.58 7.91 16.24
CA ALA A 91 1.84 6.68 16.51
C ALA A 91 2.29 5.53 15.61
N LEU A 92 2.48 5.78 14.31
CA LEU A 92 3.08 4.82 13.38
C LEU A 92 4.49 4.43 13.82
N GLY A 93 5.33 5.40 14.19
CA GLY A 93 6.67 5.15 14.74
C GLY A 93 6.64 4.21 15.95
N LEU A 94 5.70 4.40 16.87
CA LEU A 94 5.51 3.51 18.02
C LEU A 94 5.08 2.10 17.58
N CYS A 95 4.13 1.98 16.64
CA CYS A 95 3.76 0.67 16.10
C CYS A 95 4.97 -0.05 15.49
N TYR A 96 5.82 0.66 14.74
CA TYR A 96 7.03 0.10 14.17
C TYR A 96 8.04 -0.33 15.25
N THR A 97 8.36 0.55 16.20
CA THR A 97 9.35 0.31 17.26
C THR A 97 8.97 -0.87 18.14
N TYR A 98 7.69 -1.04 18.43
CA TYR A 98 7.19 -2.10 19.31
C TYR A 98 6.54 -3.27 18.55
N HIS A 99 6.71 -3.34 17.22
CA HIS A 99 6.20 -4.40 16.36
C HIS A 99 4.70 -4.72 16.57
N GLU A 100 3.85 -3.70 16.58
CA GLU A 100 2.39 -3.84 16.75
C GLU A 100 1.74 -4.56 15.56
N GLU A 101 1.44 -5.85 15.70
CA GLU A 101 0.86 -6.68 14.64
C GLU A 101 -0.64 -6.47 14.44
N SER A 102 -1.33 -5.74 15.33
CA SER A 102 -2.76 -5.48 15.19
C SER A 102 -3.07 -4.61 13.98
N ARG A 103 -3.46 -5.26 12.88
CA ARG A 103 -3.96 -4.62 11.66
C ARG A 103 -5.05 -3.58 11.96
N HIS A 104 -5.92 -3.85 12.94
CA HIS A 104 -6.98 -2.93 13.33
C HIS A 104 -6.44 -1.60 13.88
N VAL A 105 -5.42 -1.65 14.74
CA VAL A 105 -4.81 -0.46 15.34
C VAL A 105 -4.09 0.36 14.28
N VAL A 106 -3.25 -0.30 13.46
CA VAL A 106 -2.53 0.39 12.37
C VAL A 106 -3.50 0.98 11.36
N ARG A 107 -4.54 0.23 10.96
CA ARG A 107 -5.61 0.71 10.08
C ARG A 107 -6.30 1.95 10.63
N LYS A 108 -6.60 2.00 11.93
CA LYS A 108 -7.18 3.19 12.58
C LYS A 108 -6.27 4.41 12.48
N ILE A 109 -4.97 4.25 12.72
CA ILE A 109 -3.98 5.33 12.63
C ILE A 109 -3.88 5.81 11.17
N LEU A 110 -3.75 4.89 10.22
CA LEU A 110 -3.65 5.22 8.81
C LEU A 110 -4.90 5.91 8.27
N TYR A 111 -6.08 5.51 8.71
CA TYR A 111 -7.33 6.18 8.33
C TYR A 111 -7.34 7.65 8.75
N ARG A 112 -6.81 7.93 9.95
CA ARG A 112 -6.62 9.30 10.40
C ARG A 112 -5.53 10.01 9.60
N LEU A 113 -4.42 9.33 9.33
CA LEU A 113 -3.29 9.92 8.61
C LEU A 113 -3.67 10.33 7.19
N LEU A 114 -4.43 9.51 6.48
CA LEU A 114 -4.91 9.77 5.12
C LEU A 114 -5.69 11.08 5.00
N TRP A 115 -6.46 11.43 6.03
CA TRP A 115 -7.18 12.70 6.07
C TRP A 115 -6.22 13.90 5.97
N PHE A 116 -5.03 13.78 6.55
CA PHE A 116 -4.05 14.86 6.57
C PHE A 116 -3.03 14.77 5.42
N SER A 117 -2.62 13.55 5.05
CA SER A 117 -1.49 13.32 4.15
C SER A 117 -1.84 13.24 2.68
N ARG A 118 -3.13 13.07 2.33
CA ARG A 118 -3.58 12.97 0.93
C ARG A 118 -2.81 11.91 0.12
N GLY A 119 -2.40 10.82 0.77
CA GLY A 119 -1.66 9.72 0.13
C GLY A 119 -0.15 9.95 0.01
N ILE A 120 0.40 11.11 0.42
CA ILE A 120 1.84 11.40 0.34
C ILE A 120 2.68 10.35 1.08
N ASP A 121 2.25 9.96 2.28
CA ASP A 121 2.99 9.00 3.12
C ASP A 121 3.13 7.63 2.44
N ILE A 122 2.13 7.21 1.66
CA ILE A 122 2.17 5.96 0.89
C ILE A 122 3.19 6.07 -0.24
N GLY A 123 3.17 7.20 -0.93
CA GLY A 123 4.17 7.52 -1.95
C GLY A 123 5.59 7.47 -1.40
N ILE A 124 5.81 7.96 -0.17
CA ILE A 124 7.09 7.90 0.52
C ILE A 124 7.49 6.44 0.79
N PHE A 125 6.59 5.62 1.35
CA PHE A 125 6.89 4.21 1.61
C PHE A 125 7.22 3.42 0.34
N LEU A 126 6.47 3.66 -0.76
CA LEU A 126 6.73 3.03 -2.05
C LEU A 126 8.04 3.53 -2.68
N ARG A 127 8.33 4.83 -2.61
CA ARG A 127 9.60 5.41 -3.08
C ARG A 127 10.78 4.77 -2.36
N ASP A 128 10.75 4.76 -1.03
CA ASP A 128 11.85 4.23 -0.23
C ASP A 128 12.07 2.74 -0.54
N LEU A 129 11.00 1.97 -0.70
CA LEU A 129 11.10 0.57 -1.14
C LEU A 129 11.76 0.44 -2.52
N ILE A 130 11.33 1.24 -3.49
CA ILE A 130 11.86 1.20 -4.86
C ILE A 130 13.33 1.63 -4.90
N GLU A 131 13.71 2.67 -4.16
CA GLU A 131 15.05 3.24 -4.16
C GLU A 131 16.06 2.36 -3.40
N PHE A 132 15.65 1.76 -2.28
CA PHE A 132 16.58 1.10 -1.36
C PHE A 132 16.39 -0.42 -1.23
N GLY A 133 15.31 -1.00 -1.75
CA GLY A 133 14.92 -2.41 -1.53
C GLY A 133 15.77 -3.49 -2.22
N GLU A 134 16.76 -3.14 -3.05
CA GLU A 134 17.58 -4.13 -3.77
C GLU A 134 18.84 -4.57 -3.02
N ASN A 135 19.29 -3.83 -2.01
CA ASN A 135 20.56 -4.09 -1.37
C ASN A 135 20.33 -4.55 0.08
N GLU A 136 20.47 -5.86 0.33
CA GLU A 136 20.18 -6.48 1.64
C GLU A 136 21.02 -5.89 2.77
N GLU A 137 22.27 -5.52 2.47
CA GLU A 137 23.16 -4.86 3.43
C GLU A 137 22.68 -3.43 3.78
N ARG A 138 21.93 -2.79 2.88
CA ARG A 138 21.28 -1.49 3.15
C ARG A 138 19.91 -1.66 3.83
N LEU A 139 19.26 -2.81 3.68
CA LEU A 139 18.00 -3.12 4.37
C LEU A 139 18.17 -3.15 5.88
N GLU A 140 19.23 -3.81 6.36
CA GLU A 140 19.48 -3.94 7.79
C GLU A 140 19.94 -2.63 8.44
N ASN A 141 20.60 -1.76 7.66
CA ASN A 141 21.17 -0.51 8.16
C ASN A 141 20.31 0.74 7.92
N ASN A 142 19.21 0.64 7.17
CA ASN A 142 18.35 1.79 6.86
C ASN A 142 17.00 1.71 7.59
N ALA A 143 16.92 2.42 8.71
CA ALA A 143 15.70 2.51 9.53
C ALA A 143 14.47 3.03 8.76
N SER A 144 14.64 3.91 7.76
CA SER A 144 13.52 4.41 6.93
C SER A 144 12.96 3.31 6.03
N LEU A 145 13.84 2.51 5.44
CA LEU A 145 13.44 1.38 4.60
C LEU A 145 12.79 0.27 5.44
N ALA A 146 13.37 -0.07 6.59
CA ALA A 146 12.80 -1.06 7.49
C ALA A 146 11.39 -0.63 7.97
N LYS A 147 11.22 0.66 8.29
CA LYS A 147 9.92 1.26 8.59
C LYS A 147 8.95 1.17 7.41
N SER A 148 9.41 1.48 6.20
CA SER A 148 8.58 1.38 4.98
C SER A 148 8.15 -0.05 4.70
N MET A 149 9.05 -1.02 4.84
CA MET A 149 8.79 -2.45 4.70
C MET A 149 7.78 -2.94 5.73
N TYR A 150 7.93 -2.52 6.98
CA TYR A 150 6.96 -2.82 8.04
C TYR A 150 5.57 -2.31 7.66
N PHE A 151 5.44 -1.05 7.23
CA PHE A 151 4.12 -0.53 6.84
C PHE A 151 3.57 -1.18 5.59
N LEU A 152 4.39 -1.47 4.58
CA LEU A 152 3.92 -2.20 3.41
C LEU A 152 3.44 -3.60 3.80
N LYS A 153 4.17 -4.30 4.67
CA LYS A 153 3.70 -5.57 5.25
C LYS A 153 2.37 -5.38 5.98
N VAL A 154 2.29 -4.49 6.94
CA VAL A 154 1.06 -4.37 7.73
C VAL A 154 -0.11 -3.93 6.87
N CYS A 155 0.11 -3.12 5.81
CA CYS A 155 -0.95 -2.36 5.16
C CYS A 155 -1.25 -2.78 3.71
N ALA A 156 -0.42 -3.59 3.07
CA ALA A 156 -0.72 -4.09 1.74
C ALA A 156 -1.91 -5.06 1.82
N GLY A 157 -2.78 -5.03 0.81
CA GLY A 157 -4.05 -5.75 0.81
C GLY A 157 -5.17 -5.09 1.61
N PHE A 158 -4.90 -4.05 2.40
CA PHE A 158 -5.94 -3.36 3.18
C PHE A 158 -7.01 -2.75 2.28
N ARG A 159 -8.25 -3.22 2.43
CA ARG A 159 -9.41 -2.66 1.72
C ARG A 159 -10.05 -1.53 2.52
N LEU A 160 -10.29 -0.41 1.87
CA LEU A 160 -10.97 0.77 2.38
C LEU A 160 -12.39 0.81 1.87
N ASN A 161 -13.38 0.64 2.75
CA ASN A 161 -14.76 0.87 2.37
C ASN A 161 -15.06 2.38 2.41
N LEU A 162 -15.18 2.99 1.23
CA LEU A 162 -15.42 4.43 1.07
C LEU A 162 -16.90 4.80 1.32
N LYS A 163 -17.83 3.84 1.31
CA LYS A 163 -19.26 4.06 1.61
C LYS A 163 -19.56 4.00 3.10
N GLN A 164 -18.90 3.10 3.83
CA GLN A 164 -19.13 2.88 5.26
C GLN A 164 -18.30 3.80 6.15
N ASN A 165 -17.18 4.31 5.65
CA ASN A 165 -16.33 5.22 6.37
C ASN A 165 -16.57 6.64 5.82
N GLU A 166 -16.82 7.62 6.70
CA GLU A 166 -16.86 9.07 6.39
C GLU A 166 -15.59 9.60 5.67
N LEU A 167 -14.62 8.71 5.47
CA LEU A 167 -13.34 8.90 4.83
C LEU A 167 -13.48 9.14 3.31
N GLY A 168 -14.46 8.53 2.63
CA GLY A 168 -14.62 8.65 1.18
C GLY A 168 -14.74 10.10 0.71
N GLU A 169 -15.75 10.82 1.20
CA GLU A 169 -15.93 12.23 0.88
C GLU A 169 -14.74 13.08 1.35
N LYS A 170 -14.22 12.84 2.57
CA LYS A 170 -13.13 13.63 3.17
C LYS A 170 -11.78 13.49 2.45
N ILE A 171 -11.44 12.32 1.92
CA ILE A 171 -10.21 12.12 1.13
C ILE A 171 -10.27 12.96 -0.15
N PHE A 172 -11.45 13.07 -0.77
CA PHE A 172 -11.61 13.69 -2.09
C PHE A 172 -12.16 15.13 -2.04
N ASP A 173 -12.52 15.66 -0.88
CA ASP A 173 -13.05 17.03 -0.68
C ASP A 173 -11.96 18.12 -0.53
N GLY A 174 -10.76 17.88 -1.09
CA GLY A 174 -9.72 18.90 -1.23
C GLY A 174 -10.07 19.99 -2.24
N TRP A 175 -9.35 21.12 -2.17
CA TRP A 175 -9.54 22.33 -3.01
C TRP A 175 -9.34 22.12 -4.53
N THR A 176 -8.99 20.92 -4.97
CA THR A 176 -8.86 20.56 -6.38
C THR A 176 -10.20 20.12 -6.96
N ASN A 177 -11.14 21.05 -7.09
CA ASN A 177 -12.26 20.93 -8.02
C ASN A 177 -11.81 21.06 -9.49
N LEU A 178 -10.49 21.12 -9.75
CA LEU A 178 -9.89 21.33 -11.07
C LEU A 178 -9.77 20.05 -11.91
N PHE A 179 -9.94 18.88 -11.30
CA PHE A 179 -9.96 17.61 -12.02
C PHE A 179 -11.33 16.97 -11.86
N PRO A 180 -11.87 16.31 -12.90
CA PRO A 180 -13.11 15.56 -12.76
C PRO A 180 -12.90 14.56 -11.61
N LYS A 181 -13.66 14.72 -10.52
CA LYS A 181 -13.68 13.75 -9.44
C LYS A 181 -14.17 12.45 -10.09
N PRO A 182 -13.34 11.40 -10.24
CA PRO A 182 -13.89 10.10 -10.49
C PRO A 182 -14.84 9.80 -9.32
N ASN A 183 -15.86 9.00 -9.54
CA ASN A 183 -16.83 8.64 -8.51
C ASN A 183 -16.40 7.31 -7.86
N PRO A 184 -15.36 7.24 -7.00
CA PRO A 184 -14.99 5.99 -6.34
C PRO A 184 -16.12 5.46 -5.44
N ALA A 185 -17.14 6.29 -5.16
CA ALA A 185 -18.37 5.91 -4.51
C ALA A 185 -19.21 4.89 -5.31
N GLU A 186 -18.94 4.62 -6.59
CA GLU A 186 -19.71 3.60 -7.32
C GLU A 186 -19.40 2.19 -6.80
N ASN A 187 -18.13 1.83 -6.64
CA ASN A 187 -17.75 0.51 -6.08
C ASN A 187 -17.66 0.48 -4.55
N GLY A 188 -17.41 1.63 -3.91
CA GLY A 188 -17.38 1.74 -2.45
C GLY A 188 -16.22 1.03 -1.76
N ILE A 189 -15.28 0.43 -2.48
CA ILE A 189 -14.05 -0.18 -1.94
C ILE A 189 -12.84 0.26 -2.77
N CYS A 190 -11.74 0.66 -2.12
CA CYS A 190 -10.42 0.83 -2.74
C CYS A 190 -9.33 0.19 -1.89
N TYR A 191 -8.15 -0.10 -2.44
CA TYR A 191 -7.03 -0.62 -1.65
C TYR A 191 -6.23 0.53 -1.07
N TYR A 192 -5.67 0.31 0.12
CA TYR A 192 -4.97 1.34 0.87
C TYR A 192 -3.83 1.96 0.05
N LEU A 193 -3.03 1.15 -0.64
CA LEU A 193 -1.89 1.60 -1.46
C LEU A 193 -2.28 2.28 -2.79
N ASP A 194 -3.57 2.25 -3.16
CA ASP A 194 -4.07 2.84 -4.41
C ASP A 194 -4.60 4.26 -4.24
N LEU A 195 -4.62 4.78 -3.01
CA LEU A 195 -5.09 6.14 -2.79
C LEU A 195 -4.19 7.14 -3.52
N PRO A 196 -4.77 8.03 -4.35
CA PRO A 196 -4.01 8.91 -5.23
C PRO A 196 -3.08 9.80 -4.41
N ILE A 197 -1.81 9.82 -4.81
CA ILE A 197 -0.84 10.81 -4.35
C ILE A 197 -1.12 12.08 -5.15
N ASN A 198 -2.14 12.83 -4.74
CA ASN A 198 -2.23 14.21 -5.18
C ASN A 198 -1.08 14.94 -4.46
N PHE A 199 -0.20 15.63 -5.21
CA PHE A 199 0.78 16.61 -4.72
C PHE A 199 2.25 16.22 -4.47
N HIS A 200 2.74 14.99 -4.70
CA HIS A 200 4.20 14.77 -4.60
C HIS A 200 4.92 14.87 -5.97
N PRO A 201 5.73 15.90 -6.24
CA PRO A 201 6.33 16.16 -7.56
C PRO A 201 7.17 14.98 -8.09
N LEU A 202 7.87 14.25 -7.21
CA LEU A 202 8.69 13.10 -7.59
C LEU A 202 7.88 11.86 -8.00
N LEU A 203 6.63 11.74 -7.54
CA LEU A 203 5.74 10.61 -7.86
C LEU A 203 4.83 10.95 -9.04
N ILE A 204 4.43 12.23 -9.16
CA ILE A 204 3.68 12.78 -10.29
C ILE A 204 4.40 12.53 -11.62
N GLY A 205 5.73 12.73 -11.68
CA GLY A 205 6.50 12.53 -12.92
C GLY A 205 6.55 11.10 -13.45
N ARG A 206 6.29 10.08 -12.61
CA ARG A 206 6.29 8.65 -13.02
C ARG A 206 4.90 8.03 -13.06
N LEU A 207 3.95 8.51 -12.25
CA LEU A 207 2.57 8.00 -12.20
C LEU A 207 1.64 8.64 -13.25
N GLN A 208 2.05 9.74 -13.90
CA GLN A 208 1.22 10.46 -14.88
C GLN A 208 1.14 9.81 -16.27
N THR A 209 1.85 8.72 -16.55
CA THR A 209 1.72 8.05 -17.83
C THR A 209 0.66 6.95 -17.77
N SER A 210 -0.60 7.37 -18.00
CA SER A 210 -1.73 6.59 -18.55
C SER A 210 -2.71 5.83 -17.64
N ALA A 211 -2.57 5.78 -16.31
CA ALA A 211 -3.58 5.10 -15.49
C ALA A 211 -4.79 6.01 -15.21
N THR A 212 -5.91 5.75 -15.88
CA THR A 212 -7.24 6.25 -15.44
C THR A 212 -7.53 5.72 -14.03
N PHE A 213 -8.16 6.55 -13.20
CA PHE A 213 -8.49 6.24 -11.80
C PHE A 213 -9.33 4.95 -11.62
N GLU A 214 -9.98 4.49 -12.69
CA GLU A 214 -10.77 3.26 -12.71
C GLU A 214 -9.91 1.99 -12.57
N ALA A 215 -8.62 2.05 -12.91
CA ALA A 215 -7.70 0.93 -12.79
C ALA A 215 -7.25 0.62 -11.34
N SER A 216 -7.52 1.48 -10.35
CA SER A 216 -6.84 1.44 -9.04
C SER A 216 -7.67 0.79 -7.91
N ARG A 217 -8.30 -0.35 -8.17
CA ARG A 217 -9.24 -0.98 -7.20
C ARG A 217 -8.72 -2.25 -6.54
N ASP A 218 -7.47 -2.63 -6.78
CA ASP A 218 -6.93 -3.95 -6.40
C ASP A 218 -5.42 -3.98 -6.12
N GLY A 219 -4.79 -2.83 -5.88
CA GLY A 219 -3.33 -2.70 -5.66
C GLY A 219 -2.51 -2.64 -6.95
N SER A 220 -3.16 -2.69 -8.12
CA SER A 220 -2.49 -2.73 -9.42
C SER A 220 -1.70 -1.46 -9.76
N SER A 221 -2.04 -0.28 -9.22
CA SER A 221 -1.27 0.95 -9.45
C SER A 221 0.10 0.94 -8.77
N ALA A 222 0.13 0.52 -7.50
CA ALA A 222 1.38 0.33 -6.77
C ALA A 222 2.23 -0.78 -7.43
N LEU A 223 1.58 -1.87 -7.84
CA LEU A 223 2.24 -2.97 -8.54
C LEU A 223 2.82 -2.52 -9.89
N LEU A 224 2.08 -1.74 -10.69
CA LEU A 224 2.55 -1.17 -11.94
C LEU A 224 3.81 -0.34 -11.72
N THR A 225 3.86 0.48 -10.68
CA THR A 225 5.02 1.32 -10.36
C THR A 225 6.25 0.47 -10.03
N ALA A 226 6.06 -0.62 -9.27
CA ALA A 226 7.12 -1.59 -8.99
C ALA A 226 7.59 -2.32 -10.26
N CYS A 227 6.66 -2.69 -11.16
CA CYS A 227 6.97 -3.28 -12.46
C CYS A 227 7.75 -2.31 -13.36
N GLN A 228 7.33 -1.04 -13.44
CA GLN A 228 8.00 0.01 -14.23
C GLN A 228 9.41 0.32 -13.73
N SER A 229 9.62 0.17 -12.42
CA SER A 229 10.91 0.39 -11.79
C SER A 229 11.82 -0.85 -11.83
N LEU A 230 11.35 -1.96 -12.44
CA LEU A 230 12.06 -3.24 -12.52
C LEU A 230 12.54 -3.73 -11.15
N LYS A 231 11.65 -3.71 -10.14
CA LYS A 231 11.94 -4.15 -8.76
C LYS A 231 11.19 -5.45 -8.43
N PRO A 232 11.70 -6.64 -8.80
CA PRO A 232 11.00 -7.91 -8.58
C PRO A 232 10.63 -8.19 -7.11
N ARG A 233 11.46 -7.78 -6.15
CA ARG A 233 11.17 -7.96 -4.72
C ARG A 233 9.95 -7.15 -4.27
N ALA A 234 9.82 -5.91 -4.74
CA ALA A 234 8.66 -5.08 -4.47
C ALA A 234 7.41 -5.65 -5.15
N VAL A 235 7.55 -6.16 -6.38
CA VAL A 235 6.48 -6.88 -7.10
C VAL A 235 6.00 -8.09 -6.30
N LEU A 236 6.91 -8.98 -5.88
CA LEU A 236 6.56 -10.16 -5.07
C LEU A 236 5.89 -9.76 -3.75
N LEU A 237 6.42 -8.76 -3.04
CA LEU A 237 5.82 -8.27 -1.82
C LEU A 237 4.39 -7.78 -2.07
N LEU A 238 4.16 -6.87 -3.01
CA LEU A 238 2.83 -6.36 -3.30
C LEU A 238 1.85 -7.48 -3.67
N LEU A 239 2.28 -8.44 -4.49
CA LEU A 239 1.47 -9.62 -4.86
C LEU A 239 1.14 -10.51 -3.67
N ARG A 240 2.10 -10.77 -2.77
CA ARG A 240 1.92 -11.58 -1.54
C ARG A 240 0.79 -11.04 -0.68
N TYR A 241 0.72 -9.73 -0.57
CA TYR A 241 -0.33 -9.02 0.15
C TYR A 241 -1.59 -8.73 -0.69
N GLY A 242 -1.70 -9.30 -1.89
CA GLY A 242 -2.95 -9.31 -2.66
C GLY A 242 -3.12 -8.16 -3.64
N ALA A 243 -2.04 -7.46 -4.02
CA ALA A 243 -2.08 -6.61 -5.20
C ALA A 243 -2.40 -7.45 -6.44
N SER A 244 -3.25 -6.94 -7.33
CA SER A 244 -3.66 -7.64 -8.53
C SER A 244 -2.68 -7.42 -9.67
N PRO A 245 -2.21 -8.50 -10.31
CA PRO A 245 -1.39 -8.43 -11.51
C PRO A 245 -2.18 -8.05 -12.77
N VAL A 246 -3.51 -8.17 -12.74
CA VAL A 246 -4.38 -7.99 -13.91
C VAL A 246 -4.46 -6.51 -14.32
N GLY A 247 -4.62 -6.24 -15.60
CA GLY A 247 -4.69 -4.90 -16.16
C GLY A 247 -3.32 -4.31 -16.49
N ASN A 248 -3.08 -3.08 -16.05
CA ASN A 248 -1.88 -2.31 -16.44
C ASN A 248 -0.54 -2.97 -16.05
N PRO A 249 -0.38 -3.64 -14.90
CA PRO A 249 0.89 -4.29 -14.54
C PRO A 249 1.31 -5.35 -15.56
N LEU A 250 0.44 -6.34 -15.85
CA LEU A 250 0.71 -7.36 -16.85
C LEU A 250 0.86 -6.76 -18.25
N LYS A 251 0.02 -5.79 -18.63
CA LYS A 251 0.10 -5.10 -19.93
C LYS A 251 1.47 -4.45 -20.13
N TYR A 252 1.97 -3.76 -19.12
CA TYR A 252 3.29 -3.15 -19.15
C TYR A 252 4.41 -4.19 -19.33
N LEU A 253 4.41 -5.25 -18.52
CA LEU A 253 5.46 -6.29 -18.56
C LEU A 253 5.49 -7.01 -19.91
N LEU A 254 4.33 -7.39 -20.44
CA LEU A 254 4.19 -8.06 -21.73
C LEU A 254 4.65 -7.15 -22.89
N TYR A 255 4.28 -5.87 -22.84
CA TYR A 255 4.74 -4.88 -23.82
C TYR A 255 6.25 -4.67 -23.77
N GLN A 256 6.85 -4.55 -22.58
CA GLN A 256 8.29 -4.37 -22.42
C GLN A 256 9.09 -5.57 -22.94
N LEU A 257 8.63 -6.81 -22.71
CA LEU A 257 9.30 -7.99 -23.27
C LEU A 257 9.28 -8.00 -24.80
N GLY A 258 8.16 -7.59 -25.40
CA GLY A 258 8.07 -7.43 -26.86
C GLY A 258 9.01 -6.35 -27.41
N GLY A 259 9.16 -5.23 -26.69
CA GLY A 259 10.02 -4.12 -27.10
C GLY A 259 11.52 -4.32 -26.85
N MET A 260 11.91 -4.92 -25.73
CA MET A 260 13.32 -5.01 -25.31
C MET A 260 14.17 -5.99 -26.12
N ARG A 261 13.56 -6.98 -26.81
CA ARG A 261 14.28 -7.88 -27.71
C ARG A 261 14.88 -7.18 -28.93
N ILE A 262 14.37 -6.01 -29.31
CA ILE A 262 14.95 -5.19 -30.39
C ILE A 262 16.35 -4.66 -29.99
N LEU A 263 16.65 -4.57 -28.69
CA LEU A 263 17.90 -4.01 -28.17
C LEU A 263 18.95 -5.07 -27.81
N THR A 264 18.55 -6.28 -27.40
CA THR A 264 19.50 -7.34 -26.99
C THR A 264 20.22 -8.05 -28.13
N THR A 265 19.84 -7.81 -29.38
CA THR A 265 20.62 -8.27 -30.55
C THR A 265 21.95 -7.51 -30.72
N LYS A 266 22.23 -6.49 -29.90
CA LYS A 266 23.39 -5.59 -30.09
C LYS A 266 24.37 -5.45 -28.92
N THR A 267 24.11 -6.00 -27.72
CA THR A 267 24.98 -5.71 -26.56
C THR A 267 25.08 -6.83 -25.53
N SER A 268 26.32 -7.19 -25.20
CA SER A 268 26.73 -8.14 -24.17
C SER A 268 26.70 -7.49 -22.79
N PHE A 269 25.53 -7.49 -22.14
CA PHE A 269 25.40 -7.09 -20.74
C PHE A 269 25.56 -8.27 -19.78
N SER A 270 26.13 -8.00 -18.59
CA SER A 270 26.30 -8.94 -17.48
C SER A 270 24.98 -9.62 -17.09
N VAL A 271 25.03 -10.94 -16.85
CA VAL A 271 23.88 -11.84 -16.66
C VAL A 271 22.98 -11.45 -15.48
N MET A 272 23.53 -10.83 -14.43
CA MET A 272 22.80 -10.50 -13.19
C MET A 272 21.96 -9.22 -13.25
N ASN A 273 22.28 -8.29 -14.15
CA ASN A 273 21.57 -7.00 -14.30
C ASN A 273 20.92 -6.85 -15.68
N ASN A 274 20.62 -7.96 -16.35
CA ASN A 274 19.96 -7.92 -17.64
C ASN A 274 18.51 -7.42 -17.44
N PRO A 275 18.11 -6.26 -18.00
CA PRO A 275 16.76 -5.73 -17.85
C PRO A 275 15.69 -6.71 -18.30
N ILE A 276 15.99 -7.56 -19.30
CA ILE A 276 15.09 -8.64 -19.72
C ILE A 276 14.86 -9.64 -18.60
N ARG A 277 15.91 -10.06 -17.87
CA ARG A 277 15.76 -11.01 -16.76
C ARG A 277 14.94 -10.42 -15.62
N LEU A 278 15.09 -9.13 -15.33
CA LEU A 278 14.28 -8.44 -14.33
C LEU A 278 12.80 -8.36 -14.75
N VAL A 279 12.51 -8.03 -16.00
CA VAL A 279 11.13 -8.05 -16.51
C VAL A 279 10.53 -9.45 -16.51
N GLN A 280 11.31 -10.47 -16.90
CA GLN A 280 10.90 -11.88 -16.80
C GLN A 280 10.56 -12.24 -15.37
N LEU A 281 11.39 -11.90 -14.39
CA LEU A 281 11.14 -12.24 -12.99
C LEU A 281 9.89 -11.53 -12.45
N CYS A 282 9.68 -10.26 -12.81
CA CYS A 282 8.44 -9.55 -12.48
C CYS A 282 7.22 -10.23 -13.12
N LEU A 283 7.33 -10.67 -14.38
CA LEU A 283 6.26 -11.41 -15.06
C LEU A 283 6.00 -12.75 -14.38
N GLU A 284 7.04 -13.54 -14.10
CA GLU A 284 6.96 -14.81 -13.39
C GLU A 284 6.17 -14.65 -12.08
N TYR A 285 6.48 -13.63 -11.26
CA TYR A 285 5.72 -13.35 -10.03
C TYR A 285 4.26 -12.99 -10.30
N CYS A 286 3.97 -12.10 -11.26
CA CYS A 286 2.58 -11.78 -11.64
C CYS A 286 1.81 -13.05 -12.07
N LEU A 287 2.44 -13.94 -12.84
CA LEU A 287 1.84 -15.20 -13.29
C LEU A 287 1.60 -16.21 -12.16
N ARG A 288 2.27 -16.08 -11.01
CA ARG A 288 1.97 -16.89 -9.82
C ARG A 288 0.62 -16.52 -9.20
N ALA A 289 0.21 -15.26 -9.33
CA ALA A 289 -1.06 -14.75 -8.80
C ALA A 289 -2.22 -14.79 -9.82
N THR A 290 -1.93 -15.00 -11.11
CA THR A 290 -2.95 -15.02 -12.17
C THR A 290 -3.37 -16.43 -12.56
N SER A 291 -4.66 -16.74 -12.51
CA SER A 291 -5.20 -18.06 -12.89
C SER A 291 -5.13 -18.32 -14.39
N HIS A 292 -5.51 -17.34 -15.21
CA HIS A 292 -5.53 -17.43 -16.67
C HIS A 292 -5.38 -16.04 -17.31
N ILE A 293 -4.72 -15.98 -18.47
CA ILE A 293 -4.50 -14.76 -19.26
C ILE A 293 -5.04 -14.97 -20.67
N ARG A 294 -5.84 -14.00 -21.13
CA ARG A 294 -6.33 -13.98 -22.51
C ARG A 294 -5.35 -13.19 -23.38
N LEU A 295 -4.73 -13.87 -24.34
CA LEU A 295 -3.77 -13.28 -25.27
C LEU A 295 -4.42 -13.13 -26.66
N LEU A 296 -4.12 -12.01 -27.32
CA LEU A 296 -4.36 -11.81 -28.75
C LEU A 296 -3.03 -11.60 -29.45
N PHE A 297 -2.87 -12.28 -30.59
CA PHE A 297 -1.65 -12.21 -31.39
C PHE A 297 -1.77 -11.14 -32.48
N ASP A 298 -0.62 -10.64 -32.95
CA ASP A 298 -0.51 -9.51 -33.88
C ASP A 298 -1.42 -9.58 -35.11
N GLU A 299 -1.71 -10.78 -35.60
CA GLU A 299 -2.57 -11.03 -36.76
C GLU A 299 -4.08 -10.80 -36.48
N GLN A 300 -4.47 -10.73 -35.20
CA GLN A 300 -5.86 -10.58 -34.73
C GLN A 300 -6.17 -9.20 -34.16
N ARG A 301 -5.21 -8.25 -34.20
CA ARG A 301 -5.32 -6.92 -33.59
C ARG A 301 -6.45 -6.04 -34.15
N PHE A 302 -6.95 -6.34 -35.35
CA PHE A 302 -7.89 -5.48 -36.07
C PHE A 302 -9.37 -5.89 -35.94
N THR A 303 -9.67 -7.00 -35.28
CA THR A 303 -11.03 -7.59 -35.25
C THR A 303 -11.72 -7.56 -33.90
N VAL A 304 -11.03 -7.22 -32.81
CA VAL A 304 -11.61 -7.26 -31.45
C VAL A 304 -11.59 -5.85 -30.84
N PRO A 305 -12.75 -5.33 -30.35
CA PRO A 305 -12.76 -4.09 -29.57
C PRO A 305 -11.86 -4.23 -28.33
N HIS A 306 -11.37 -3.12 -27.78
CA HIS A 306 -10.62 -3.15 -26.52
C HIS A 306 -11.52 -3.72 -25.42
N VAL A 307 -11.32 -5.00 -25.12
CA VAL A 307 -11.91 -5.68 -23.96
C VAL A 307 -10.87 -5.63 -22.85
N ASP A 308 -11.29 -5.16 -21.68
CA ASP A 308 -10.46 -5.26 -20.48
C ASP A 308 -10.10 -6.73 -20.23
N ASP A 309 -8.86 -6.99 -19.82
CA ASP A 309 -8.27 -8.33 -19.61
C ASP A 309 -7.84 -9.12 -20.85
N VAL A 310 -7.76 -8.48 -22.02
CA VAL A 310 -7.15 -9.07 -23.23
C VAL A 310 -5.84 -8.39 -23.58
N TYR A 311 -4.75 -9.15 -23.65
CA TYR A 311 -3.39 -8.63 -23.87
C TYR A 311 -2.91 -8.91 -25.28
N ASN A 312 -2.64 -7.84 -26.03
CA ASN A 312 -2.02 -7.92 -27.34
C ASN A 312 -0.53 -8.19 -27.19
N VAL A 313 -0.04 -9.32 -27.70
CA VAL A 313 1.36 -9.75 -27.59
C VAL A 313 1.91 -10.22 -28.92
N THR A 314 3.21 -9.98 -29.13
CA THR A 314 3.94 -10.59 -30.24
C THR A 314 4.17 -12.07 -29.95
N SER A 315 4.30 -12.90 -30.98
CA SER A 315 4.51 -14.34 -30.86
C SER A 315 5.75 -14.69 -30.02
N ASP A 316 6.76 -13.83 -29.99
CA ASP A 316 7.99 -14.01 -29.22
C ASP A 316 7.79 -13.96 -27.69
N VAL A 317 6.81 -13.18 -27.21
CA VAL A 317 6.55 -13.01 -25.76
C VAL A 317 6.01 -14.30 -25.14
N ILE A 318 5.39 -15.15 -25.95
CA ILE A 318 4.81 -16.43 -25.54
C ILE A 318 5.85 -17.32 -24.85
N SER A 319 7.10 -17.29 -25.31
CA SER A 319 8.19 -18.10 -24.73
C SER A 319 8.46 -17.81 -23.24
N TYR A 320 7.94 -16.69 -22.72
CA TYR A 320 8.07 -16.30 -21.31
C TYR A 320 6.81 -16.58 -20.48
N ILE A 321 5.75 -17.11 -21.08
CA ILE A 321 4.47 -17.41 -20.42
C ILE A 321 4.26 -18.93 -20.47
N PRO A 322 4.04 -19.61 -19.34
CA PRO A 322 3.68 -21.02 -19.34
C PRO A 322 2.40 -21.27 -20.15
N GLU A 323 2.39 -22.33 -20.96
CA GLU A 323 1.24 -22.67 -21.83
C GLU A 323 -0.05 -22.89 -21.04
N ASP A 324 0.05 -23.38 -19.81
CA ASP A 324 -1.05 -23.59 -18.88
C ASP A 324 -1.58 -22.28 -18.24
N ARG A 325 -1.08 -21.12 -18.67
CA ARG A 325 -1.61 -19.81 -18.29
C ARG A 325 -2.45 -19.14 -19.38
N TYR A 326 -2.30 -19.53 -20.65
CA TYR A 326 -3.00 -18.85 -21.76
C TYR A 326 -3.59 -19.79 -22.82
N LEU A 327 -3.03 -20.98 -23.04
CA LEU A 327 -3.48 -21.91 -24.08
C LEU A 327 -4.34 -23.04 -23.51
N SER A 328 -3.87 -23.65 -22.41
CA SER A 328 -4.57 -24.72 -21.72
C SER A 328 -5.06 -24.25 -20.34
N PRO A 329 -6.09 -24.91 -19.76
CA PRO A 329 -6.50 -24.63 -18.39
C PRO A 329 -5.32 -24.85 -17.44
N ALA A 330 -5.15 -23.93 -16.49
CA ALA A 330 -4.12 -24.07 -15.47
C ALA A 330 -4.31 -25.35 -14.65
N SER A 331 -3.20 -25.90 -14.16
CA SER A 331 -3.26 -27.06 -13.27
C SER A 331 -4.20 -26.81 -12.08
N LEU A 332 -4.88 -27.87 -11.61
CA LEU A 332 -5.76 -27.78 -10.44
C LEU A 332 -5.04 -27.19 -9.22
N LYS A 333 -3.77 -27.55 -9.02
CA LYS A 333 -2.93 -26.99 -7.94
C LYS A 333 -2.83 -25.47 -8.02
N HIS A 334 -2.64 -24.91 -9.22
CA HIS A 334 -2.56 -23.47 -9.44
C HIS A 334 -3.91 -22.78 -9.26
N LEU A 335 -4.99 -23.38 -9.78
CA LEU A 335 -6.34 -22.86 -9.57
C LEU A 335 -6.69 -22.81 -8.07
N CYS A 336 -6.38 -23.87 -7.32
CA CYS A 336 -6.53 -23.89 -5.87
C CYS A 336 -5.73 -22.79 -5.18
N ARG A 337 -4.47 -22.54 -5.60
CA ARG A 337 -3.68 -21.41 -5.07
C ARG A 337 -4.39 -20.08 -5.27
N CYS A 338 -4.82 -19.77 -6.49
CA CYS A 338 -5.50 -18.51 -6.78
C CYS A 338 -6.81 -18.38 -5.99
N SER A 339 -7.63 -19.44 -5.91
CA SER A 339 -8.90 -19.43 -5.17
C SER A 339 -8.70 -19.27 -3.66
N ILE A 340 -7.75 -19.99 -3.05
CA ILE A 340 -7.44 -19.86 -1.61
C ILE A 340 -6.97 -18.44 -1.32
N ARG A 341 -6.02 -17.92 -2.10
CA ARG A 341 -5.51 -16.55 -1.90
C ARG A 341 -6.62 -15.50 -2.05
N GLN A 342 -7.51 -15.65 -3.02
CA GLN A 342 -8.64 -14.73 -3.19
C GLN A 342 -9.54 -14.71 -1.95
N TYR A 343 -9.89 -15.87 -1.40
CA TYR A 343 -10.67 -15.96 -0.17
C TYR A 343 -9.93 -15.32 1.02
N MET A 344 -8.64 -15.59 1.17
CA MET A 344 -7.83 -14.98 2.24
C MET A 344 -7.71 -13.47 2.10
N LEU A 345 -7.65 -12.95 0.87
CA LEU A 345 -7.68 -11.52 0.59
C LEU A 345 -9.03 -10.90 0.98
N GLU A 346 -10.14 -11.60 0.72
CA GLU A 346 -11.48 -11.18 1.14
C GLU A 346 -11.64 -11.14 2.66
N CYS A 347 -10.89 -11.98 3.38
CA CYS A 347 -10.82 -12.01 4.83
C CYS A 347 -9.70 -11.13 5.43
N ASP A 348 -9.04 -10.25 4.66
CA ASP A 348 -7.90 -9.43 5.12
C ASP A 348 -6.82 -10.29 5.85
N SER A 349 -6.57 -11.52 5.38
CA SER A 349 -5.73 -12.53 6.05
C SER A 349 -4.43 -12.87 5.30
N LEU A 350 -4.19 -12.28 4.12
CA LEU A 350 -2.92 -12.47 3.39
C LEU A 350 -1.78 -11.58 3.95
N PRO A 351 -0.52 -12.02 3.83
CA PRO A 351 -0.07 -13.39 3.64
C PRO A 351 0.00 -14.15 4.97
N ASP A 352 0.00 -13.45 6.11
CA ASP A 352 0.30 -14.03 7.43
C ASP A 352 -0.61 -15.22 7.77
N GLY A 353 -1.91 -15.13 7.46
CA GLY A 353 -2.87 -16.22 7.69
C GLY A 353 -2.55 -17.50 6.91
N ILE A 354 -1.72 -17.47 5.86
CA ILE A 354 -1.30 -18.69 5.14
C ILE A 354 -0.51 -19.59 6.10
N TYR A 355 0.28 -19.00 6.98
CA TYR A 355 1.11 -19.72 7.93
C TYR A 355 0.30 -20.31 9.09
N GLU A 356 -0.92 -19.83 9.30
CA GLU A 356 -1.87 -20.35 10.29
C GLU A 356 -2.68 -21.54 9.74
N LEU A 357 -2.68 -21.77 8.42
CA LEU A 357 -3.40 -22.91 7.81
C LEU A 357 -2.80 -24.26 8.25
N GLU A 358 -3.69 -25.19 8.59
CA GLU A 358 -3.38 -26.59 8.92
C GLU A 358 -3.12 -27.43 7.65
N ILE A 359 -2.12 -27.01 6.87
CA ILE A 359 -1.69 -27.67 5.64
C ILE A 359 -0.22 -28.07 5.73
N ALA A 360 0.22 -28.94 4.81
CA ALA A 360 1.62 -29.33 4.70
C ALA A 360 2.53 -28.09 4.57
N TYR A 361 3.64 -28.06 5.34
CA TYR A 361 4.57 -26.93 5.38
C TYR A 361 5.09 -26.54 3.99
N THR A 362 5.31 -27.52 3.11
CA THR A 362 5.77 -27.31 1.73
C THR A 362 4.75 -26.60 0.83
N LEU A 363 3.47 -26.55 1.20
CA LEU A 363 2.44 -25.82 0.44
C LEU A 363 2.35 -24.35 0.85
N LYS A 364 2.89 -23.96 2.01
CA LYS A 364 2.81 -22.58 2.51
C LYS A 364 3.60 -21.61 1.63
N PRO A 365 4.88 -21.86 1.27
CA PRO A 365 5.62 -20.99 0.35
C PRO A 365 4.98 -20.89 -1.03
N TYR A 366 4.40 -22.00 -1.52
CA TYR A 366 3.67 -22.02 -2.80
C TYR A 366 2.42 -21.13 -2.77
N LEU A 367 1.61 -21.20 -1.72
CA LEU A 367 0.45 -20.34 -1.52
C LEU A 367 0.83 -18.88 -1.29
N ASP A 368 1.99 -18.64 -0.65
CA ASP A 368 2.54 -17.31 -0.41
C ASP A 368 3.38 -16.78 -1.58
N LEU A 369 3.29 -17.40 -2.76
CA LEU A 369 3.97 -16.96 -3.99
C LEU A 369 5.51 -16.90 -3.91
N GLU A 370 6.14 -17.40 -2.85
CA GLU A 370 7.60 -17.43 -2.73
C GLU A 370 8.21 -18.49 -3.65
N GLU A 371 7.48 -19.58 -3.91
CA GLU A 371 7.86 -20.70 -4.80
C GLU A 371 7.07 -20.75 -6.12
#